data_AF-A0A357A5D6-F1
#
_entry.id   AF-A0A357A5D6-F1
#
_cell.length_a   1.000
_cell.length_b   1.000
_cell.length_c   1.000
_cell.angle_alpha   90.00
_cell.angle_beta   90.00
_cell.angle_gamma   90.00
#
_symmetry.space_group_name_H-M   'P 1'
#
loop_
_entity.id
_entity.type
_entity.pdbx_description
1 polymer ?
#
loop_
_entity_poly.entity_id
_entity_poly.type
_entity_poly.pdbx_seq_one_letter_code
_entity_poly.pdbx_strand_id
1 'polypeptide(L)'
;QILNSTVQDPWVRRLIDLECFLLSGLKADGTVAPEVAFMLGERDRSVVDYPLGGSEAIIDALVRGLTRWGGQLKLGAHVEKILIEKGRVAGVQLRRNQRVTAPIVISNATLWDTYTHLLDPEDLPKTYRQEQLSTPAVESFMHLHLGIRADGLEGLTGHHVVVHSDDVDITSPGNTCMISIPSVWDKSLAPEGYHCLHAYTLESFAGWSRDGEYQDRKSLKSQPLYRAVERVIPDIRERIVLELVGTPLTHSHYLRRDRGTYGPAIAPGQGTWPSCHTPILGLYRVGDSTLPGIGVPAVAASGILCANTLVPAPIVLEFLKKYQ
;
A
#
# COMPACT_ATOMS: atom_id res chain seq x y z
N GLN A 1 -22.22 9.01 -8.78
CA GLN A 1 -23.34 9.92 -9.12
C GLN A 1 -22.94 10.95 -10.17
N ILE A 2 -21.85 11.70 -9.98
CA ILE A 2 -21.35 12.69 -10.96
C ILE A 2 -21.03 12.05 -12.31
N LEU A 3 -20.24 10.97 -12.33
CA LEU A 3 -19.84 10.30 -13.58
C LEU A 3 -21.04 9.90 -14.45
N ASN A 4 -22.06 9.29 -13.83
CA ASN A 4 -23.25 8.80 -14.53
C ASN A 4 -24.09 9.94 -15.14
N SER A 5 -24.08 11.13 -14.52
CA SER A 5 -24.82 12.28 -15.04
C SER A 5 -24.04 13.07 -16.10
N THR A 6 -22.71 13.07 -16.07
CA THR A 6 -21.89 13.94 -16.94
C THR A 6 -21.21 13.24 -18.10
N VAL A 7 -20.80 11.98 -17.96
CA VAL A 7 -20.08 11.23 -19.01
C VAL A 7 -21.02 10.20 -19.58
N GLN A 8 -21.28 10.22 -20.89
CA GLN A 8 -22.18 9.26 -21.56
C GLN A 8 -21.45 8.26 -22.46
N ASP A 9 -20.25 8.60 -22.94
CA ASP A 9 -19.45 7.72 -23.78
C ASP A 9 -18.97 6.48 -22.99
N PRO A 10 -19.28 5.25 -23.43
CA PRO A 10 -18.91 4.04 -22.72
C PRO A 10 -17.40 3.81 -22.62
N TRP A 11 -16.62 4.24 -23.62
CA TRP A 11 -15.17 4.10 -23.59
C TRP A 11 -14.55 5.07 -22.56
N VAL A 12 -15.01 6.32 -22.53
CA VAL A 12 -14.56 7.31 -21.53
C VAL A 12 -14.92 6.87 -20.12
N ARG A 13 -16.13 6.32 -19.91
CA ARG A 13 -16.51 5.75 -18.60
C ARG A 13 -15.57 4.65 -18.14
N ARG A 14 -15.24 3.70 -19.03
CA ARG A 14 -14.29 2.63 -18.71
C ARG A 14 -12.89 3.15 -18.40
N LEU A 15 -12.42 4.17 -19.13
CA LEU A 15 -11.14 4.81 -18.83
C LEU A 15 -11.15 5.44 -17.43
N ILE A 16 -12.23 6.14 -17.05
CA ILE A 16 -12.34 6.73 -15.72
C ILE A 16 -12.42 5.65 -14.63
N ASP A 17 -13.16 4.56 -14.86
CA ASP A 17 -13.19 3.43 -13.93
C ASP A 17 -11.79 2.81 -13.76
N LEU A 18 -11.04 2.64 -14.85
CA LEU A 18 -9.67 2.14 -14.82
C LEU A 18 -8.75 3.09 -14.02
N GLU A 19 -8.80 4.39 -14.26
CA GLU A 19 -7.99 5.37 -13.54
C GLU A 19 -8.34 5.41 -12.04
N CYS A 20 -9.63 5.37 -11.69
CA CYS A 20 -10.06 5.25 -10.30
C CYS A 20 -9.51 3.97 -9.66
N PHE A 21 -9.60 2.86 -10.39
CA PHE A 21 -9.13 1.57 -9.91
C PHE A 21 -7.62 1.55 -9.67
N LEU A 22 -6.83 2.13 -10.57
CA LEU A 22 -5.38 2.25 -10.42
C LEU A 22 -4.99 3.16 -9.25
N LEU A 23 -5.82 4.16 -8.93
CA LEU A 23 -5.59 5.10 -7.84
C LEU A 23 -5.93 4.51 -6.46
N SER A 24 -7.14 3.96 -6.31
CA SER A 24 -7.73 3.64 -5.01
C SER A 24 -8.03 2.15 -4.80
N GLY A 25 -7.92 1.33 -5.85
CA GLY A 25 -8.40 -0.06 -5.87
C GLY A 25 -9.92 -0.19 -6.04
N LEU A 26 -10.64 0.92 -6.28
CA LEU A 26 -12.09 0.96 -6.44
C LEU A 26 -12.47 1.62 -7.78
N LYS A 27 -13.62 1.24 -8.34
CA LYS A 27 -14.19 1.93 -9.51
C LYS A 27 -14.68 3.33 -9.16
N ALA A 28 -15.17 4.08 -10.14
CA ALA A 28 -15.57 5.48 -9.94
C ALA A 28 -16.76 5.64 -8.98
N ASP A 29 -17.60 4.62 -8.80
CA ASP A 29 -18.69 4.62 -7.83
C ASP A 29 -18.22 4.44 -6.37
N GLY A 30 -17.05 3.83 -6.18
CA GLY A 30 -16.40 3.64 -4.88
C GLY A 30 -15.29 4.64 -4.58
N THR A 31 -14.94 5.55 -5.50
CA THR A 31 -13.83 6.50 -5.32
C THR A 31 -14.33 7.91 -5.01
N VAL A 32 -13.64 8.61 -4.10
CA VAL A 32 -14.01 9.96 -3.66
C VAL A 32 -13.76 10.97 -4.79
N ALA A 33 -14.82 11.64 -5.26
CA ALA A 33 -14.72 12.52 -6.45
C ALA A 33 -13.68 13.66 -6.33
N PRO A 34 -13.52 14.36 -5.18
CA PRO A 34 -12.42 15.31 -5.01
C PRO A 34 -11.02 14.73 -5.22
N GLU A 35 -10.80 13.46 -4.83
CA GLU A 35 -9.52 12.77 -5.01
C GLU A 35 -9.22 12.58 -6.50
N VAL A 36 -10.22 12.11 -7.26
CA VAL A 36 -10.12 11.93 -8.72
C VAL A 36 -9.94 13.28 -9.43
N ALA A 37 -10.68 14.31 -9.02
CA ALA A 37 -10.57 15.65 -9.61
C ALA A 37 -9.20 16.28 -9.36
N PHE A 38 -8.63 16.11 -8.17
CA PHE A 38 -7.27 16.52 -7.87
C PHE A 38 -6.27 15.76 -8.75
N MET A 39 -6.33 14.43 -8.76
CA MET A 39 -5.37 13.62 -9.52
C MET A 39 -5.43 13.87 -11.03
N LEU A 40 -6.63 13.93 -11.62
CA LEU A 40 -6.78 14.21 -13.05
C LEU A 40 -6.45 15.68 -13.38
N GLY A 41 -6.85 16.62 -12.53
CA GLY A 41 -6.58 18.05 -12.73
C GLY A 41 -5.10 18.42 -12.59
N GLU A 42 -4.37 17.76 -11.70
CA GLU A 42 -2.93 18.00 -11.51
C GLU A 42 -2.09 17.39 -12.64
N ARG A 43 -2.59 16.44 -13.42
CA ARG A 43 -1.85 15.85 -14.56
C ARG A 43 -1.48 16.86 -15.64
N ASP A 44 -2.25 17.93 -15.79
CA ASP A 44 -1.94 19.03 -16.72
C ASP A 44 -0.87 19.99 -16.17
N ARG A 45 -0.53 19.88 -14.88
CA ARG A 45 0.37 20.81 -14.15
C ARG A 45 1.58 20.13 -13.53
N SER A 46 1.62 18.80 -13.55
CA SER A 46 2.66 18.00 -12.92
C SER A 46 3.13 16.88 -13.86
N VAL A 47 4.32 16.37 -13.58
CA VAL A 47 4.88 15.21 -14.27
C VAL A 47 4.91 14.02 -13.33
N VAL A 48 4.93 12.81 -13.89
CA VAL A 48 5.15 11.59 -13.11
C VAL A 48 6.65 11.41 -12.93
N ASP A 49 7.12 11.62 -11.71
CA ASP A 49 8.53 11.43 -11.35
C ASP A 49 8.82 10.02 -10.83
N TYR A 50 10.05 9.57 -11.02
CA TYR A 50 10.57 8.31 -10.50
C TYR A 50 11.76 8.58 -9.55
N PRO A 51 11.75 8.05 -8.31
CA PRO A 51 12.89 8.22 -7.41
C PRO A 51 14.07 7.37 -7.88
N LEU A 52 15.22 7.99 -8.16
CA LEU A 52 16.47 7.27 -8.40
C LEU A 52 16.85 6.47 -7.14
N GLY A 53 17.21 5.20 -7.32
CA GLY A 53 17.31 4.17 -6.28
C GLY A 53 15.99 3.47 -5.95
N GLY A 54 14.91 3.80 -6.67
CA GLY A 54 13.58 3.27 -6.44
C GLY A 54 12.98 3.67 -5.10
N SER A 55 11.99 2.90 -4.63
CA SER A 55 11.27 3.20 -3.39
C SER A 55 12.19 3.22 -2.16
N GLU A 56 13.31 2.49 -2.18
CA GLU A 56 14.29 2.47 -1.09
C GLU A 56 14.90 3.85 -0.85
N ALA A 57 15.14 4.64 -1.90
CA ALA A 57 15.71 5.99 -1.75
C ALA A 57 14.79 6.93 -0.95
N ILE A 58 13.48 6.75 -1.03
CA ILE A 58 12.51 7.49 -0.21
C ILE A 58 12.64 7.07 1.25
N ILE A 59 12.75 5.76 1.51
CA ILE A 59 12.93 5.23 2.88
C ILE A 59 14.24 5.74 3.48
N ASP A 60 15.34 5.68 2.73
CA ASP A 60 16.63 6.20 3.17
C ASP A 60 16.58 7.69 3.50
N ALA A 61 15.86 8.48 2.70
CA ALA A 61 15.65 9.90 2.99
C ALA A 61 14.91 10.12 4.31
N LEU A 62 13.87 9.33 4.59
CA LEU A 62 13.13 9.38 5.85
C LEU A 62 14.00 8.94 7.04
N VAL A 63 14.81 7.89 6.89
CA VAL A 63 15.73 7.41 7.93
C VAL A 63 16.83 8.43 8.23
N ARG A 64 17.38 9.09 7.20
CA ARG A 64 18.32 10.21 7.39
C ARG A 64 17.67 11.36 8.14
N GLY A 65 16.44 11.72 7.78
CA GLY A 65 15.64 12.72 8.49
C GLY A 65 15.44 12.37 9.96
N LEU A 66 14.98 11.15 10.25
CA LEU A 66 14.82 10.62 11.61
C LEU A 66 16.11 10.74 12.42
N THR A 67 17.22 10.24 11.86
CA THR A 67 18.52 10.21 12.54
C THR A 67 19.07 11.61 12.81
N ARG A 68 18.91 12.53 11.85
CA ARG A 68 19.34 13.94 11.98
C ARG A 68 18.73 14.62 13.21
N TRP A 69 17.51 14.22 13.59
CA TRP A 69 16.79 14.76 14.74
C TRP A 69 16.90 13.90 16.00
N GLY A 70 17.89 12.98 16.05
CA GLY A 70 18.16 12.14 17.21
C GLY A 70 17.23 10.93 17.36
N GLY A 71 16.37 10.67 16.37
CA GLY A 71 15.56 9.47 16.33
C GLY A 71 16.41 8.21 16.09
N GLN A 72 15.89 7.06 16.52
CA GLN A 72 16.57 5.77 16.37
C GLN A 72 15.69 4.80 15.59
N LEU A 73 16.29 4.07 14.64
CA LEU A 73 15.65 2.97 13.94
C LEU A 73 16.14 1.64 14.53
N LYS A 74 15.23 0.83 15.06
CA LYS A 74 15.53 -0.51 15.58
C LYS A 74 14.93 -1.59 14.68
N LEU A 75 15.77 -2.23 13.88
CA LEU A 75 15.40 -3.39 13.08
C LEU A 75 15.42 -4.67 13.93
N GLY A 76 14.70 -5.71 13.51
CA GLY A 76 14.58 -6.96 14.27
C GLY A 76 13.83 -6.83 15.61
N ALA A 77 13.29 -5.65 15.92
CA ALA A 77 12.54 -5.34 17.14
C ALA A 77 11.05 -5.58 16.95
N HIS A 78 10.65 -6.84 16.77
CA HIS A 78 9.23 -7.17 16.60
C HIS A 78 8.43 -6.87 17.88
N VAL A 79 7.50 -5.92 17.78
CA VAL A 79 6.50 -5.60 18.81
C VAL A 79 5.45 -6.71 18.83
N GLU A 80 5.32 -7.38 19.98
CA GLU A 80 4.27 -8.38 20.24
C GLU A 80 3.01 -7.75 20.83
N LYS A 81 3.16 -6.67 21.62
CA LYS A 81 2.04 -6.06 22.34
C LYS A 81 2.29 -4.59 22.67
N ILE A 82 1.24 -3.79 22.64
CA ILE A 82 1.20 -2.43 23.20
C ILE A 82 0.75 -2.55 24.65
N LEU A 83 1.52 -1.96 25.57
CA LEU A 83 1.28 -2.08 27.01
C LEU A 83 0.36 -0.96 27.47
N ILE A 84 -0.76 -1.31 28.12
CA ILE A 84 -1.76 -0.37 28.63
C ILE A 84 -1.83 -0.45 30.16
N GLU A 85 -1.80 0.71 30.81
CA GLU A 85 -1.96 0.85 32.25
C GLU A 85 -2.99 1.94 32.55
N LYS A 86 -4.08 1.59 33.25
CA LYS A 86 -5.15 2.53 33.66
C LYS A 86 -5.70 3.36 32.48
N GLY A 87 -5.90 2.73 31.32
CA GLY A 87 -6.44 3.37 30.10
C GLY A 87 -5.44 4.26 29.35
N ARG A 88 -4.15 4.18 29.66
CA ARG A 88 -3.06 4.93 29.01
C ARG A 88 -1.97 3.97 28.52
N VAL A 89 -1.32 4.33 27.43
CA VAL A 89 -0.10 3.65 26.97
C VAL A 89 1.01 3.75 28.02
N ALA A 90 1.65 2.61 28.29
CA ALA A 90 2.87 2.49 29.08
C ALA A 90 4.11 2.14 28.23
N GLY A 91 3.91 1.75 26.98
CA GLY A 91 4.97 1.43 26.02
C GLY A 91 4.64 0.24 25.15
N VAL A 92 5.66 -0.51 24.75
CA VAL A 92 5.53 -1.73 23.95
C VAL A 92 6.35 -2.88 24.52
N GLN A 93 5.85 -4.09 24.34
CA GLN A 93 6.58 -5.33 24.54
C GLN A 93 7.05 -5.86 23.19
N LEU A 94 8.35 -6.12 23.10
CA LEU A 94 9.00 -6.81 22.00
C LEU A 94 9.08 -8.31 22.30
N ARG A 95 9.43 -9.10 21.27
CA ARG A 95 9.78 -10.52 21.41
C ARG A 95 10.70 -10.78 22.61
N ARG A 96 10.55 -11.97 23.19
CA ARG A 96 11.30 -12.42 24.38
C ARG A 96 11.04 -11.55 25.60
N ASN A 97 9.84 -10.96 25.69
CA ASN A 97 9.37 -10.14 26.81
C ASN A 97 10.22 -8.88 27.08
N GLN A 98 11.01 -8.40 26.12
CA GLN A 98 11.74 -7.14 26.28
C GLN A 98 10.75 -5.97 26.24
N ARG A 99 10.87 -5.02 27.16
CA ARG A 99 9.97 -3.85 27.23
C ARG A 99 10.67 -2.57 26.83
N VAL A 100 9.93 -1.71 26.14
CA VAL A 100 10.32 -0.33 25.83
C VAL A 100 9.21 0.56 26.37
N THR A 101 9.50 1.34 27.40
CA THR A 101 8.53 2.26 28.01
C THR A 101 8.43 3.53 27.19
N ALA A 102 7.21 4.00 26.93
CA ALA A 102 6.97 5.24 26.22
C ALA A 102 5.62 5.86 26.66
N PRO A 103 5.56 7.19 26.85
CA PRO A 103 4.30 7.86 27.19
C PRO A 103 3.36 8.01 25.98
N ILE A 104 3.91 7.84 24.77
CA ILE A 104 3.20 7.92 23.49
C ILE A 104 3.66 6.73 22.64
N VAL A 105 2.70 6.05 22.01
CA VAL A 105 2.95 5.04 20.98
C VAL A 105 2.15 5.42 19.75
N ILE A 106 2.81 5.42 18.59
CA ILE A 106 2.18 5.65 17.29
C ILE A 106 2.27 4.32 16.52
N SER A 107 1.13 3.66 16.30
CA SER A 107 1.06 2.43 15.54
C SER A 107 0.94 2.73 14.04
N ASN A 108 1.90 2.28 13.25
CA ASN A 108 1.79 2.22 11.78
C ASN A 108 1.40 0.82 11.29
N ALA A 109 1.03 -0.10 12.19
CA ALA A 109 0.35 -1.33 11.81
C ALA A 109 -1.08 -1.00 11.38
N THR A 110 -1.71 -1.86 10.58
CA THR A 110 -3.09 -1.60 10.15
C THR A 110 -4.03 -1.50 11.34
N LEU A 111 -5.19 -0.86 11.16
CA LEU A 111 -6.22 -0.81 12.20
C LEU A 111 -6.61 -2.21 12.67
N TRP A 112 -6.68 -3.19 11.75
CA TRP A 112 -7.06 -4.55 12.09
C TRP A 112 -5.97 -5.16 12.96
N ASP A 113 -4.72 -5.14 12.51
CA ASP A 113 -3.58 -5.71 13.23
C ASP A 113 -3.36 -5.06 14.61
N THR A 114 -3.53 -3.74 14.70
CA THR A 114 -3.42 -3.02 15.98
C THR A 114 -4.45 -3.51 16.99
N TYR A 115 -5.70 -3.74 16.55
CA TYR A 115 -6.82 -4.07 17.44
C TYR A 115 -7.10 -5.58 17.60
N THR A 116 -6.46 -6.43 16.79
CA THR A 116 -6.53 -7.90 16.91
C THR A 116 -5.26 -8.52 17.49
N HIS A 117 -4.08 -7.96 17.23
CA HIS A 117 -2.80 -8.59 17.58
C HIS A 117 -1.98 -7.81 18.59
N LEU A 118 -2.05 -6.47 18.59
CA LEU A 118 -1.20 -5.64 19.45
C LEU A 118 -1.87 -5.19 20.75
N LEU A 119 -3.19 -5.29 20.86
CA LEU A 119 -3.96 -4.92 22.05
C LEU A 119 -4.83 -6.08 22.51
N ASP A 120 -5.09 -6.14 23.82
CA ASP A 120 -6.10 -7.05 24.32
C ASP A 120 -7.50 -6.50 23.98
N PRO A 121 -8.51 -7.36 23.76
CA PRO A 121 -9.87 -6.90 23.52
C PRO A 121 -10.42 -6.00 24.63
N GLU A 122 -9.98 -6.20 25.88
CA GLU A 122 -10.40 -5.43 27.05
C GLU A 122 -9.79 -4.02 27.12
N ASP A 123 -8.72 -3.74 26.38
CA ASP A 123 -8.07 -2.42 26.37
C ASP A 123 -8.91 -1.34 25.66
N LEU A 124 -9.94 -1.75 24.91
CA LEU A 124 -10.79 -0.88 24.10
C LEU A 124 -12.27 -1.02 24.49
N PRO A 125 -13.06 0.07 24.38
CA PRO A 125 -14.51 -0.04 24.41
C PRO A 125 -14.99 -1.03 23.34
N LYS A 126 -15.78 -2.03 23.76
CA LYS A 126 -16.21 -3.15 22.89
C LYS A 126 -16.85 -2.68 21.59
N THR A 127 -17.73 -1.68 21.66
CA THR A 127 -18.42 -1.10 20.50
C THR A 127 -17.45 -0.42 19.54
N TYR A 128 -16.53 0.40 20.06
CA TYR A 128 -15.48 1.03 19.26
C TYR A 128 -14.61 -0.02 18.55
N ARG A 129 -14.19 -1.07 19.26
CA ARG A 129 -13.39 -2.15 18.66
C ARG A 129 -14.14 -2.86 17.55
N GLN A 130 -15.42 -3.19 17.76
CA GLN A 130 -16.26 -3.84 16.76
C GLN A 130 -16.46 -2.97 15.51
N GLU A 131 -16.75 -1.69 15.69
CA GLU A 131 -16.90 -0.73 14.60
C GLU A 131 -15.62 -0.65 13.76
N GLN A 132 -14.46 -0.49 14.40
CA GLN A 132 -13.18 -0.40 13.71
C GLN A 132 -12.87 -1.70 12.94
N LEU A 133 -13.05 -2.87 13.56
CA LEU A 133 -12.80 -4.16 12.90
C LEU A 133 -13.78 -4.46 11.75
N SER A 134 -14.96 -3.82 11.74
CA SER A 134 -15.93 -3.93 10.65
C SER A 134 -15.60 -3.07 9.42
N THR A 135 -14.54 -2.27 9.49
CA THR A 135 -14.07 -1.47 8.34
C THR A 135 -13.86 -2.37 7.13
N PRO A 136 -14.51 -2.09 5.98
CA PRO A 136 -14.32 -2.85 4.76
C PRO A 136 -12.87 -2.77 4.28
N ALA A 137 -12.35 -3.84 3.67
CA ALA A 137 -10.98 -3.92 3.19
C ALA A 137 -10.96 -4.21 1.70
N VAL A 138 -9.98 -3.64 0.99
CA VAL A 138 -9.65 -4.04 -0.38
C VAL A 138 -9.09 -5.47 -0.32
N GLU A 139 -9.32 -6.26 -1.38
CA GLU A 139 -8.72 -7.59 -1.53
C GLU A 139 -7.18 -7.52 -1.59
N SER A 140 -6.55 -8.68 -1.71
CA SER A 140 -5.10 -8.79 -1.81
C SER A 140 -4.64 -8.82 -3.28
N PHE A 141 -3.40 -9.25 -3.52
CA PHE A 141 -2.80 -9.28 -4.84
C PHE A 141 -1.99 -10.55 -5.07
N MET A 142 -1.90 -10.93 -6.34
CA MET A 142 -0.82 -11.76 -6.86
C MET A 142 0.31 -10.85 -7.35
N HIS A 143 1.55 -11.27 -7.11
CA HIS A 143 2.76 -10.56 -7.55
C HIS A 143 3.63 -11.49 -8.39
N LEU A 144 4.29 -10.93 -9.39
CA LEU A 144 5.29 -11.57 -10.21
C LEU A 144 6.52 -10.67 -10.25
N HIS A 145 7.61 -11.08 -9.62
CA HIS A 145 8.89 -10.38 -9.67
C HIS A 145 9.86 -11.20 -10.52
N LEU A 146 10.41 -10.58 -11.57
CA LEU A 146 11.30 -11.23 -12.52
C LEU A 146 12.62 -10.45 -12.63
N GLY A 147 13.72 -11.20 -12.76
CA GLY A 147 14.94 -10.73 -13.40
C GLY A 147 14.98 -11.27 -14.82
N ILE A 148 15.19 -10.41 -15.82
CA ILE A 148 15.11 -10.78 -17.24
C ILE A 148 16.33 -10.29 -18.01
N ARG A 149 16.77 -11.03 -19.03
CA ARG A 149 17.78 -10.53 -19.97
C ARG A 149 17.24 -9.38 -20.81
N ALA A 150 18.04 -8.33 -20.99
CA ALA A 150 17.64 -7.07 -21.61
C ALA A 150 18.01 -6.96 -23.11
N ASP A 151 18.61 -7.99 -23.71
CA ASP A 151 19.06 -7.98 -25.11
C ASP A 151 17.89 -7.75 -26.08
N GLY A 152 17.94 -6.65 -26.86
CA GLY A 152 16.88 -6.30 -27.82
C GLY A 152 15.66 -5.60 -27.21
N LEU A 153 15.77 -5.09 -25.97
CA LEU A 153 14.69 -4.36 -25.27
C LEU A 153 14.97 -2.86 -25.12
N GLU A 154 15.77 -2.26 -26.01
CA GLU A 154 16.25 -0.87 -25.87
C GLU A 154 15.12 0.18 -25.94
N GLY A 155 13.97 -0.16 -26.52
CA GLY A 155 12.79 0.72 -26.64
C GLY A 155 11.73 0.53 -25.55
N LEU A 156 11.99 -0.30 -24.54
CA LEU A 156 11.02 -0.65 -23.52
C LEU A 156 10.72 0.53 -22.57
N THR A 157 9.43 0.77 -22.29
CA THR A 157 9.00 1.76 -21.28
C THR A 157 8.77 1.08 -19.92
N GLY A 158 8.77 1.86 -18.84
CA GLY A 158 8.84 1.30 -17.49
C GLY A 158 7.50 1.05 -16.80
N HIS A 159 6.37 1.54 -17.31
CA HIS A 159 5.05 1.28 -16.74
C HIS A 159 4.04 0.91 -17.81
N HIS A 160 3.30 -0.17 -17.57
CA HIS A 160 2.26 -0.68 -18.46
C HIS A 160 1.04 -1.11 -17.65
N VAL A 161 -0.13 -0.93 -18.23
CA VAL A 161 -1.39 -1.47 -17.72
C VAL A 161 -1.98 -2.34 -18.82
N VAL A 162 -2.28 -3.59 -18.49
CA VAL A 162 -2.88 -4.55 -19.41
C VAL A 162 -4.22 -4.99 -18.86
N VAL A 163 -5.28 -4.73 -19.62
CA VAL A 163 -6.61 -5.32 -19.39
C VAL A 163 -6.76 -6.49 -20.36
N HIS A 164 -6.97 -7.71 -19.84
CA HIS A 164 -7.00 -8.91 -20.66
C HIS A 164 -8.24 -8.98 -21.54
N SER A 165 -9.41 -8.65 -20.98
CA SER A 165 -10.70 -8.66 -21.66
C SER A 165 -11.54 -7.45 -21.24
N ASP A 166 -12.09 -6.75 -22.24
CA ASP A 166 -12.99 -5.62 -22.05
C ASP A 166 -14.41 -6.04 -21.58
N ASP A 167 -14.74 -7.32 -21.72
CA ASP A 167 -16.04 -7.90 -21.32
C ASP A 167 -16.05 -8.37 -19.86
N VAL A 168 -14.89 -8.36 -19.20
CA VAL A 168 -14.71 -8.73 -17.79
C VAL A 168 -14.52 -7.46 -16.97
N ASP A 169 -15.14 -7.39 -15.79
CA ASP A 169 -14.99 -6.23 -14.90
C ASP A 169 -13.50 -6.03 -14.53
N ILE A 170 -13.03 -4.79 -14.57
CA ILE A 170 -11.61 -4.43 -14.31
C ILE A 170 -11.13 -4.84 -12.91
N THR A 171 -12.05 -5.00 -11.96
CA THR A 171 -11.76 -5.45 -10.58
C THR A 171 -11.69 -6.97 -10.45
N SER A 172 -12.04 -7.71 -11.51
CA SER A 172 -11.96 -9.17 -11.51
C SER A 172 -10.50 -9.62 -11.39
N PRO A 173 -10.17 -10.51 -10.43
CA PRO A 173 -8.82 -11.03 -10.25
C PRO A 173 -8.18 -11.51 -11.56
N GLY A 174 -7.00 -11.00 -11.87
CA GLY A 174 -6.25 -11.36 -13.08
C GLY A 174 -6.70 -10.68 -14.37
N ASN A 175 -7.77 -9.87 -14.40
CA ASN A 175 -8.16 -9.16 -15.64
C ASN A 175 -7.30 -7.92 -15.89
N THR A 176 -7.14 -7.07 -14.88
CA THR A 176 -6.28 -5.88 -14.93
C THR A 176 -4.94 -6.20 -14.27
N CYS A 177 -3.85 -6.04 -15.03
CA CYS A 177 -2.49 -6.29 -14.57
C CYS A 177 -1.65 -5.03 -14.75
N MET A 178 -0.92 -4.66 -13.70
CA MET A 178 0.00 -3.53 -13.69
C MET A 178 1.42 -4.08 -13.79
N ILE A 179 2.25 -3.51 -14.65
CA ILE A 179 3.63 -3.94 -14.90
C ILE A 179 4.53 -2.74 -14.70
N SER A 180 5.61 -2.93 -13.92
CA SER A 180 6.67 -1.96 -13.72
C SER A 180 8.02 -2.58 -14.04
N ILE A 181 8.84 -1.85 -14.81
CA ILE A 181 10.18 -2.25 -15.23
C ILE A 181 11.11 -1.08 -14.91
N PRO A 182 11.33 -0.78 -13.62
CA PRO A 182 11.97 0.48 -13.23
C PRO A 182 13.42 0.61 -13.70
N SER A 183 14.09 -0.51 -13.98
CA SER A 183 15.46 -0.52 -14.49
C SER A 183 15.63 0.10 -15.88
N VAL A 184 14.54 0.42 -16.59
CA VAL A 184 14.62 1.23 -17.82
C VAL A 184 14.93 2.69 -17.52
N TRP A 185 14.51 3.19 -16.35
CA TRP A 185 14.78 4.56 -15.89
C TRP A 185 16.03 4.63 -15.03
N ASP A 186 16.25 3.62 -14.18
CA ASP A 186 17.39 3.55 -13.29
C ASP A 186 18.14 2.22 -13.42
N LYS A 187 19.23 2.26 -14.16
CA LYS A 187 20.09 1.10 -14.42
C LYS A 187 20.73 0.51 -13.15
N SER A 188 20.72 1.22 -12.01
CA SER A 188 21.27 0.67 -10.76
C SER A 188 20.39 -0.42 -10.13
N LEU A 189 19.12 -0.54 -10.56
CA LEU A 189 18.14 -1.48 -10.02
C LEU A 189 18.26 -2.89 -10.57
N ALA A 190 19.12 -3.12 -11.57
CA ALA A 190 19.42 -4.42 -12.13
C ALA A 190 20.89 -4.49 -12.56
N PRO A 191 21.51 -5.68 -12.56
CA PRO A 191 22.84 -5.86 -13.15
C PRO A 191 22.87 -5.47 -14.63
N GLU A 192 24.05 -5.10 -15.14
CA GLU A 192 24.24 -4.80 -16.56
C GLU A 192 23.79 -5.97 -17.44
N GLY A 193 23.06 -5.67 -18.52
CA GLY A 193 22.47 -6.67 -19.42
C GLY A 193 21.14 -7.26 -18.94
N TYR A 194 20.60 -6.79 -17.81
CA TYR A 194 19.35 -7.29 -17.23
C TYR A 194 18.37 -6.15 -16.90
N HIS A 195 17.10 -6.52 -16.79
CA HIS A 195 16.05 -5.69 -16.20
C HIS A 195 15.39 -6.38 -15.02
N CYS A 196 14.93 -5.58 -14.05
CA CYS A 196 14.03 -6.03 -13.01
C CYS A 196 12.60 -5.63 -13.37
N LEU A 197 11.67 -6.58 -13.23
CA LEU A 197 10.27 -6.41 -13.56
C LEU A 197 9.42 -6.83 -12.37
N HIS A 198 8.41 -6.03 -12.04
CA HIS A 198 7.36 -6.38 -11.11
C HIS A 198 6.00 -6.22 -11.78
N ALA A 199 5.20 -7.28 -11.78
CA ALA A 199 3.81 -7.22 -12.19
C ALA A 199 2.88 -7.65 -11.04
N TYR A 200 1.69 -7.07 -10.97
CA TYR A 200 0.68 -7.47 -9.98
C TYR A 200 -0.74 -7.29 -10.49
N THR A 201 -1.67 -8.02 -9.87
CA THR A 201 -3.11 -8.03 -10.16
C THR A 201 -3.87 -8.39 -8.90
N LEU A 202 -5.14 -7.97 -8.80
CA LEU A 202 -5.99 -8.34 -7.67
C LEU A 202 -6.11 -9.85 -7.53
N GLU A 203 -6.22 -10.31 -6.29
CA GLU A 203 -6.54 -11.69 -5.93
C GLU A 203 -7.15 -11.74 -4.53
N SER A 204 -8.14 -12.61 -4.34
CA SER A 204 -8.72 -12.74 -3.01
C SER A 204 -7.76 -13.45 -2.07
N PHE A 205 -7.74 -13.04 -0.80
CA PHE A 205 -7.09 -13.82 0.23
C PHE A 205 -7.83 -15.14 0.52
N ALA A 206 -9.15 -15.15 0.32
CA ALA A 206 -9.96 -16.34 0.51
C ALA A 206 -9.53 -17.45 -0.45
N GLY A 207 -9.50 -18.69 0.06
CA GLY A 207 -9.06 -19.84 -0.72
C GLY A 207 -7.54 -20.00 -0.82
N TRP A 208 -6.74 -19.23 -0.05
CA TRP A 208 -5.31 -19.49 0.11
C TRP A 208 -4.97 -20.14 1.45
N SER A 209 -4.21 -21.22 1.38
CA SER A 209 -3.70 -21.99 2.51
C SER A 209 -2.34 -22.58 2.14
N ARG A 210 -1.45 -22.79 3.11
CA ARG A 210 -0.17 -23.50 2.90
C ARG A 210 -0.38 -25.02 2.97
N ASP A 211 -1.24 -25.52 2.09
CA ASP A 211 -1.55 -26.94 1.93
C ASP A 211 -0.72 -27.57 0.80
N GLY A 212 -0.98 -28.85 0.49
CA GLY A 212 -0.28 -29.57 -0.58
C GLY A 212 -0.54 -29.01 -1.99
N GLU A 213 -1.63 -28.28 -2.20
CA GLU A 213 -2.00 -27.71 -3.50
C GLU A 213 -1.47 -26.28 -3.70
N TYR A 214 -0.84 -25.70 -2.67
CA TYR A 214 -0.43 -24.31 -2.67
C TYR A 214 0.45 -23.94 -3.88
N GLN A 215 1.39 -24.81 -4.27
CA GLN A 215 2.29 -24.54 -5.40
C GLN A 215 1.57 -24.56 -6.74
N ASP A 216 0.66 -25.52 -6.95
CA ASP A 216 -0.14 -25.62 -8.17
C ASP A 216 -1.08 -24.42 -8.29
N ARG A 217 -1.74 -24.05 -7.19
CA ARG A 217 -2.59 -22.86 -7.10
C ARG A 217 -1.79 -21.59 -7.40
N LYS A 218 -0.59 -21.46 -6.82
CA LYS A 218 0.34 -20.35 -7.06
C LYS A 218 0.76 -20.26 -8.53
N SER A 219 1.12 -21.38 -9.15
CA SER A 219 1.47 -21.44 -10.56
C SER A 219 0.30 -21.04 -11.46
N LEU A 220 -0.88 -21.62 -11.23
CA LEU A 220 -2.09 -21.35 -12.01
C LEU A 220 -2.54 -19.88 -11.90
N LYS A 221 -2.62 -19.36 -10.67
CA LYS A 221 -3.10 -17.99 -10.40
C LYS A 221 -2.13 -16.91 -10.85
N SER A 222 -0.86 -17.23 -11.09
CA SER A 222 0.12 -16.29 -11.66
C SER A 222 0.05 -16.17 -13.18
N GLN A 223 -0.59 -17.10 -13.89
CA GLN A 223 -0.63 -17.10 -15.37
C GLN A 223 -1.21 -15.83 -16.02
N PRO A 224 -2.23 -15.15 -15.45
CA PRO A 224 -2.67 -13.86 -15.99
C PRO A 224 -1.56 -12.79 -16.02
N LEU A 225 -0.66 -12.78 -15.02
CA LEU A 225 0.47 -11.86 -14.99
C LEU A 225 1.46 -12.17 -16.11
N TYR A 226 1.81 -13.44 -16.32
CA TYR A 226 2.66 -13.83 -17.45
C TYR A 226 2.05 -13.41 -18.78
N ARG A 227 0.77 -13.70 -19.01
CA ARG A 227 0.08 -13.30 -20.24
C ARG A 227 0.05 -11.79 -20.42
N ALA A 228 -0.02 -11.02 -19.34
CA ALA A 228 0.03 -9.57 -19.42
C ALA A 228 1.42 -9.10 -19.84
N VAL A 229 2.47 -9.66 -19.24
CA VAL A 229 3.85 -9.33 -19.60
C VAL A 229 4.17 -9.78 -21.03
N GLU A 230 3.63 -10.90 -21.51
CA GLU A 230 3.76 -11.35 -22.91
C GLU A 230 3.19 -10.34 -23.92
N ARG A 231 2.22 -9.49 -23.54
CA ARG A 231 1.75 -8.40 -24.42
C ARG A 231 2.75 -7.25 -24.54
N VAL A 232 3.69 -7.14 -23.60
CA VAL A 232 4.74 -6.10 -23.57
C VAL A 232 6.07 -6.67 -24.09
N ILE A 233 6.42 -7.88 -23.68
CA ILE A 233 7.64 -8.62 -24.03
C ILE A 233 7.22 -10.04 -24.46
N PRO A 234 6.97 -10.28 -25.77
CA PRO A 234 6.38 -11.53 -26.26
C PRO A 234 7.12 -12.83 -25.87
N ASP A 235 8.44 -12.77 -25.80
CA ASP A 235 9.34 -13.88 -25.48
C ASP A 235 9.78 -13.86 -23.99
N ILE A 236 9.04 -13.18 -23.11
CA ILE A 236 9.41 -12.96 -21.71
C ILE A 236 9.88 -14.24 -21.00
N ARG A 237 9.19 -15.35 -21.22
CA ARG A 237 9.47 -16.62 -20.53
C ARG A 237 10.87 -17.15 -20.82
N GLU A 238 11.39 -16.91 -22.02
CA GLU A 238 12.72 -17.34 -22.44
C GLU A 238 13.82 -16.44 -21.85
N ARG A 239 13.45 -15.23 -21.40
CA ARG A 239 14.36 -14.21 -20.86
C ARG A 239 14.53 -14.29 -19.35
N ILE A 240 13.66 -15.02 -18.64
CA ILE A 240 13.66 -15.11 -17.18
C ILE A 240 14.95 -15.77 -16.69
N VAL A 241 15.65 -15.08 -15.78
CA VAL A 241 16.81 -15.62 -15.04
C VAL A 241 16.57 -15.67 -13.53
N LEU A 242 15.56 -14.96 -13.04
CA LEU A 242 15.08 -15.03 -11.66
C LEU A 242 13.56 -14.92 -11.67
N GLU A 243 12.90 -15.80 -10.93
CA GLU A 243 11.44 -15.82 -10.80
C GLU A 243 11.04 -15.88 -9.33
N LEU A 244 10.24 -14.91 -8.89
CA LEU A 244 9.63 -14.88 -7.57
C LEU A 244 8.15 -14.50 -7.69
N VAL A 245 7.28 -15.50 -7.52
CA VAL A 245 5.82 -15.28 -7.47
C VAL A 245 5.39 -15.06 -6.01
N GLY A 246 4.64 -13.98 -5.77
CA GLY A 246 4.01 -13.64 -4.50
C GLY A 246 2.51 -13.91 -4.53
N THR A 247 1.99 -14.49 -3.46
CA THR A 247 0.54 -14.76 -3.25
C THR A 247 -0.02 -13.85 -2.16
N PRO A 248 -1.34 -13.81 -1.96
CA PRO A 248 -1.94 -13.11 -0.80
C PRO A 248 -1.35 -13.51 0.56
N LEU A 249 -0.99 -14.80 0.74
CA LEU A 249 -0.27 -15.25 1.95
C LEU A 249 1.16 -14.69 2.04
N THR A 250 1.82 -14.55 0.90
CA THR A 250 3.17 -13.95 0.82
C THR A 250 3.11 -12.47 1.17
N HIS A 251 2.13 -11.77 0.59
CA HIS A 251 1.90 -10.35 0.84
C HIS A 251 1.58 -10.08 2.31
N SER A 252 0.65 -10.84 2.90
CA SER A 252 0.33 -10.79 4.33
C SER A 252 1.55 -11.07 5.20
N HIS A 253 2.36 -12.07 4.85
CA HIS A 253 3.54 -12.44 5.63
C HIS A 253 4.63 -11.37 5.65
N TYR A 254 5.03 -10.85 4.48
CA TYR A 254 6.13 -9.89 4.37
C TYR A 254 5.75 -8.51 4.87
N LEU A 255 4.52 -8.07 4.63
CA LEU A 255 4.06 -6.76 5.10
C LEU A 255 3.45 -6.81 6.51
N ARG A 256 3.15 -8.01 7.04
CA ARG A 256 2.47 -8.21 8.33
C ARG A 256 1.16 -7.44 8.42
N ARG A 257 0.33 -7.63 7.39
CA ARG A 257 -0.95 -6.96 7.24
C ARG A 257 -2.08 -7.98 7.21
N ASP A 258 -3.20 -7.63 7.84
CA ASP A 258 -4.44 -8.41 7.78
C ASP A 258 -4.75 -8.82 6.33
N ARG A 259 -4.75 -10.13 6.09
CA ARG A 259 -5.08 -10.75 4.79
C ARG A 259 -4.32 -10.18 3.58
N GLY A 260 -3.18 -9.50 3.79
CA GLY A 260 -2.43 -8.84 2.72
C GLY A 260 -3.25 -7.77 1.99
N THR A 261 -4.16 -7.09 2.68
CA THR A 261 -5.00 -6.02 2.09
C THR A 261 -4.19 -4.79 1.68
N TYR A 262 -4.62 -4.13 0.61
CA TYR A 262 -4.13 -2.79 0.23
C TYR A 262 -4.51 -1.71 1.26
N GLY A 263 -5.59 -1.93 2.02
CA GLY A 263 -6.13 -0.97 2.98
C GLY A 263 -7.66 -0.94 2.98
N PRO A 264 -8.29 0.04 3.65
CA PRO A 264 -9.74 0.15 3.72
C PRO A 264 -10.43 0.45 2.39
N ALA A 265 -11.60 -0.15 2.17
CA ALA A 265 -12.46 0.04 1.00
C ALA A 265 -13.72 0.85 1.37
N ILE A 266 -13.54 2.08 1.86
CA ILE A 266 -14.65 2.92 2.34
C ILE A 266 -15.23 3.73 1.18
N ALA A 267 -16.42 3.33 0.72
CA ALA A 267 -17.12 4.05 -0.34
C ALA A 267 -17.58 5.46 0.10
N PRO A 268 -17.61 6.46 -0.80
CA PRO A 268 -18.04 7.82 -0.49
C PRO A 268 -19.45 7.85 0.12
N GLY A 269 -19.57 8.52 1.27
CA GLY A 269 -20.84 8.66 1.98
C GLY A 269 -21.31 7.42 2.75
N GLN A 270 -20.57 6.32 2.72
CA GLN A 270 -20.89 5.08 3.45
C GLN A 270 -20.09 4.93 4.76
N GLY A 271 -19.14 5.82 5.03
CA GLY A 271 -18.34 5.79 6.25
C GLY A 271 -17.34 6.94 6.33
N THR A 272 -16.58 6.97 7.41
CA THR A 272 -15.50 7.93 7.64
C THR A 272 -14.19 7.19 7.82
N TRP A 273 -13.12 7.75 7.25
CA TRP A 273 -11.78 7.25 7.50
C TRP A 273 -11.45 7.35 9.00
N PRO A 274 -10.89 6.30 9.61
CA PRO A 274 -10.51 6.34 11.00
C PRO A 274 -9.48 7.46 11.26
N SER A 275 -9.66 8.22 12.34
CA SER A 275 -8.70 9.26 12.71
C SER A 275 -7.44 8.65 13.35
N CYS A 276 -6.40 9.48 13.49
CA CYS A 276 -5.18 9.10 14.18
C CYS A 276 -5.37 8.88 15.69
N HIS A 277 -6.48 9.33 16.27
CA HIS A 277 -6.78 9.16 17.69
C HIS A 277 -7.39 7.80 17.99
N THR A 278 -7.09 7.30 19.19
CA THR A 278 -7.74 6.12 19.77
C THR A 278 -8.36 6.48 21.14
N PRO A 279 -9.26 5.63 21.69
CA PRO A 279 -9.78 5.82 23.04
C PRO A 279 -8.71 5.68 24.15
N ILE A 280 -7.53 5.14 23.82
CA ILE A 280 -6.45 4.91 24.77
C ILE A 280 -5.55 6.15 24.79
N LEU A 281 -5.37 6.74 25.98
CA LEU A 281 -4.53 7.94 26.12
C LEU A 281 -3.08 7.64 25.74
N GLY A 282 -2.52 8.45 24.84
CA GLY A 282 -1.14 8.28 24.35
C GLY A 282 -0.99 7.26 23.23
N LEU A 283 -2.06 6.57 22.80
CA LEU A 283 -2.02 5.70 21.62
C LEU A 283 -2.60 6.41 20.40
N TYR A 284 -1.79 6.45 19.34
CA TYR A 284 -2.16 7.01 18.05
C TYR A 284 -1.95 5.97 16.94
N ARG A 285 -2.58 6.21 15.79
CA ARG A 285 -2.39 5.44 14.56
C ARG A 285 -2.03 6.35 13.40
N VAL A 286 -1.27 5.81 12.47
CA VAL A 286 -0.92 6.44 11.19
C VAL A 286 -0.90 5.37 10.10
N GLY A 287 -0.75 5.80 8.85
CA GLY A 287 -0.63 4.91 7.71
C GLY A 287 -1.92 4.84 6.90
N ASP A 288 -1.98 3.85 6.01
CA ASP A 288 -3.02 3.72 4.99
C ASP A 288 -4.41 3.34 5.51
N SER A 289 -4.47 2.85 6.75
CA SER A 289 -5.72 2.54 7.46
C SER A 289 -6.23 3.69 8.33
N THR A 290 -5.59 4.85 8.23
CA THR A 290 -5.93 6.09 8.93
C THR A 290 -6.13 7.21 7.90
N LEU A 291 -6.98 8.19 8.20
CA LEU A 291 -7.15 9.38 7.39
C LEU A 291 -5.77 9.98 7.00
N PRO A 292 -5.57 10.39 5.73
CA PRO A 292 -6.55 10.48 4.64
C PRO A 292 -6.82 9.20 3.83
N GLY A 293 -6.07 8.11 4.02
CA GLY A 293 -6.32 6.84 3.36
C GLY A 293 -5.07 6.25 2.67
N ILE A 294 -5.30 5.50 1.59
CA ILE A 294 -4.30 4.66 0.94
C ILE A 294 -3.43 5.45 -0.06
N GLY A 295 -2.20 5.00 -0.28
CA GLY A 295 -1.26 5.57 -1.24
C GLY A 295 -0.18 6.42 -0.57
N VAL A 296 1.00 6.53 -1.20
CA VAL A 296 2.17 7.18 -0.60
C VAL A 296 1.89 8.62 -0.14
N PRO A 297 1.25 9.51 -0.93
CA PRO A 297 0.96 10.87 -0.48
C PRO A 297 -0.02 10.90 0.70
N ALA A 298 -1.05 10.06 0.67
CA ALA A 298 -2.04 9.96 1.73
C ALA A 298 -1.42 9.47 3.04
N VAL A 299 -0.57 8.43 2.98
CA VAL A 299 0.18 7.91 4.13
C VAL A 299 1.12 8.96 4.72
N ALA A 300 1.83 9.72 3.88
CA ALA A 300 2.68 10.82 4.33
C ALA A 300 1.87 11.90 5.06
N ALA A 301 0.72 12.28 4.49
CA ALA A 301 -0.20 13.22 5.13
C ALA A 301 -0.74 12.69 6.46
N SER A 302 -1.05 11.40 6.57
CA SER A 302 -1.46 10.76 7.84
C SER A 302 -0.42 10.94 8.94
N GLY A 303 0.86 10.73 8.61
CA GLY A 303 1.99 10.98 9.53
C GLY A 303 2.10 12.44 9.94
N ILE A 304 1.99 13.38 8.99
CA ILE A 304 2.03 14.83 9.26
C ILE A 304 0.87 15.26 10.17
N LEU A 305 -0.35 14.77 9.91
CA LEU A 305 -1.52 15.08 10.73
C LEU A 305 -1.32 14.60 12.17
N CYS A 306 -0.83 13.38 12.37
CA CYS A 306 -0.54 12.86 13.71
C CYS A 306 0.58 13.66 14.40
N ALA A 307 1.64 14.03 13.69
CA ALA A 307 2.71 14.86 14.24
C ALA A 307 2.19 16.23 14.71
N ASN A 308 1.32 16.88 13.93
CA ASN A 308 0.71 18.16 14.28
C ASN A 308 -0.25 18.07 15.48
N THR A 309 -0.80 16.89 15.78
CA THR A 309 -1.57 16.64 17.01
C THR A 309 -0.68 16.55 18.25
N LEU A 310 0.57 16.10 18.08
CA LEU A 310 1.50 15.85 19.19
C LEU A 310 2.42 17.05 19.48
N VAL A 311 2.65 17.91 18.49
CA VAL A 311 3.60 19.02 18.58
C VAL A 311 2.82 20.36 18.67
N PRO A 312 3.07 21.18 19.71
CA PRO A 312 2.49 22.51 19.81
C PRO A 312 2.77 23.39 18.58
N ALA A 313 1.77 24.16 18.15
CA ALA A 313 1.87 25.05 16.99
C ALA A 313 3.11 25.97 16.97
N PRO A 314 3.56 26.57 18.10
CA PRO A 314 4.77 27.39 18.10
C PRO A 314 6.03 26.64 17.65
N ILE A 315 6.18 25.37 18.02
CA ILE A 315 7.33 24.54 17.63
C ILE A 315 7.26 24.21 16.14
N VAL A 316 6.06 23.90 15.62
CA VAL A 316 5.86 23.67 14.19
C VAL A 316 6.21 24.92 13.38
N LEU A 317 5.78 26.11 13.83
CA LEU A 317 6.08 27.38 13.16
C LEU A 317 7.58 27.71 13.18
N GLU A 318 8.27 27.44 14.28
CA GLU A 318 9.72 27.62 14.36
C GLU A 318 10.46 26.69 13.39
N PHE A 319 10.02 25.43 13.30
CA PHE A 319 10.56 24.46 12.34
C PHE A 319 10.38 24.94 10.89
N LEU A 320 9.17 25.34 10.50
CA LEU A 320 8.89 25.79 9.14
C LEU A 320 9.70 27.03 8.76
N LYS A 321 9.90 27.99 9.66
CA LYS A 321 10.73 29.19 9.40
C LYS A 321 12.21 28.87 9.18
N LYS A 322 12.71 27.81 9.80
CA LYS A 322 14.13 27.42 9.74
C LYS A 322 14.48 26.66 8.45
N TYR A 323 13.48 26.09 7.77
CA TYR A 323 13.67 25.17 6.65
C TYR A 323 12.84 25.50 5.39
N GLN A 324 12.16 26.65 5.36
CA GLN A 324 11.75 27.34 4.12
C GLN A 324 12.94 28.11 3.55
#